data_AF-A0A973GTH4-F1
#
_entry.id   AF-A0A973GTH4-F1
#
_cell.length_a   1.000
_cell.length_b   1.000
_cell.length_c   1.000
_cell.angle_alpha   90.00
_cell.angle_beta   90.00
_cell.angle_gamma   90.00
#
_symmetry.space_group_name_H-M   'P 1'
#
loop_
_entity.id
_entity.type
_entity.pdbx_description
1 polymer ?
#
loop_
_entity_poly.entity_id
_entity_poly.type
_entity_poly.pdbx_seq_one_letter_code
_entity_poly.pdbx_strand_id
1 'polypeptide(L)'
;MATEPKRYRVVFEIDDENYSALEAAKNVQNLIKSGGDYQWYVQDVETNEIFSVDLEEEDEDAVLPVEKYEEFIVNAPLYKDCNGNVLGIGDNVQVPEPNETDLHQNEFVGYISNLSNGFACVRDCDDDFFNIEPERLKLV
;
A
#
# COMPACT_ATOMS: atom_id res chain seq x y z
N MET A 1 25.22 3.03 -16.32
CA MET A 1 23.75 3.12 -16.38
C MET A 1 23.30 3.30 -14.94
N ALA A 2 22.59 4.39 -14.62
CA ALA A 2 22.03 4.52 -13.28
C ALA A 2 20.85 3.54 -13.19
N THR A 3 20.88 2.64 -12.21
CA THR A 3 19.73 1.80 -11.86
C THR A 3 18.59 2.71 -11.41
N GLU A 4 17.38 2.50 -11.95
CA GLU A 4 16.21 3.23 -11.48
C GLU A 4 15.98 2.94 -10.00
N PRO A 5 15.51 3.94 -9.22
CA PRO A 5 15.25 3.76 -7.80
C PRO A 5 14.12 2.75 -7.59
N LYS A 6 14.39 1.71 -6.80
CA LYS A 6 13.40 0.71 -6.41
C LYS A 6 12.35 1.32 -5.46
N ARG A 7 11.10 0.88 -5.62
CA ARG A 7 9.99 1.26 -4.72
C ARG A 7 9.78 0.18 -3.66
N TYR A 8 9.62 0.61 -2.40
CA TYR A 8 9.37 -0.26 -1.26
C TYR A 8 8.11 0.20 -0.51
N ARG A 9 7.33 -0.75 -0.02
CA ARG A 9 6.21 -0.49 0.90
C ARG A 9 6.53 -1.01 2.30
N VAL A 10 6.19 -0.22 3.32
CA VAL A 10 6.22 -0.64 4.72
C VAL A 10 4.82 -1.11 5.09
N VAL A 11 4.67 -2.36 5.48
CA VAL A 11 3.38 -2.98 5.80
C VAL A 11 3.38 -3.38 7.28
N PHE A 12 2.32 -3.03 7.99
CA PHE A 12 2.07 -3.48 9.36
C PHE A 12 0.84 -4.39 9.35
N GLU A 13 1.02 -5.63 9.76
CA GLU A 13 -0.08 -6.57 9.97
C GLU A 13 -0.15 -6.89 11.46
N ILE A 14 -1.26 -6.52 12.09
CA ILE A 14 -1.55 -6.88 13.48
C ILE A 14 -2.66 -7.92 13.44
N ASP A 15 -2.33 -9.14 13.85
CA ASP A 15 -3.31 -10.20 14.02
C ASP A 15 -3.97 -10.06 15.40
N ASP A 16 -5.09 -9.34 15.43
CA ASP A 16 -5.97 -9.30 16.60
C ASP A 16 -7.42 -9.32 16.09
N GLU A 17 -8.08 -10.45 16.35
CA GLU A 17 -9.43 -10.78 15.87
C GLU A 17 -10.52 -9.81 16.35
N ASN A 18 -10.20 -8.84 17.21
CA ASN A 18 -11.18 -7.99 17.89
C ASN A 18 -11.12 -6.50 17.53
N TYR A 19 -10.24 -6.06 16.63
CA TYR A 19 -10.15 -4.65 16.27
C TYR A 19 -10.91 -4.28 15.00
N SER A 20 -11.64 -3.17 15.06
CA SER A 20 -12.01 -2.42 13.85
C SER A 20 -10.76 -1.80 13.20
N ALA A 21 -10.84 -1.46 11.91
CA ALA A 21 -9.72 -0.84 11.18
C ALA A 21 -9.16 0.43 11.88
N LEU A 22 -10.02 1.25 12.48
CA LEU A 22 -9.61 2.44 13.24
C LEU A 22 -8.89 2.08 14.55
N GLU A 23 -9.33 1.03 15.23
CA GLU A 23 -8.71 0.57 16.47
C GLU A 23 -7.36 -0.09 16.20
N ALA A 24 -7.26 -0.89 15.14
CA ALA A 24 -6.00 -1.44 14.67
C ALA A 24 -5.01 -0.32 14.33
N ALA A 25 -5.43 0.69 13.55
CA ALA A 25 -4.57 1.83 13.20
C ALA A 25 -4.13 2.64 14.44
N LYS A 26 -5.02 2.89 15.40
CA LYS A 26 -4.66 3.55 16.67
C LYS A 26 -3.71 2.70 17.51
N ASN A 27 -3.89 1.38 17.50
CA ASN A 27 -3.00 0.46 18.19
C ASN A 27 -1.61 0.51 17.56
N VAL A 28 -1.46 0.31 16.24
CA VAL A 28 -0.20 0.50 15.50
C VAL A 28 0.44 1.84 15.86
N GLN A 29 -0.32 2.94 15.80
CA GLN A 29 0.20 4.27 16.09
C GLN A 29 0.72 4.39 17.54
N ASN A 30 0.03 3.79 18.51
CA ASN A 30 0.46 3.77 19.90
C ASN A 30 1.69 2.89 20.09
N LEU A 31 1.75 1.73 19.44
CA LEU A 31 2.88 0.80 19.49
C LEU A 31 4.16 1.47 18.97
N ILE A 32 4.08 2.11 17.80
CA ILE A 32 5.20 2.87 17.21
C ILE A 32 5.66 3.97 18.19
N LYS A 33 4.72 4.70 18.80
CA LYS A 33 5.05 5.78 19.75
C LYS A 33 5.64 5.28 21.07
N SER A 34 5.30 4.06 21.48
CA SER A 34 5.81 3.46 22.73
C SER A 34 7.23 2.90 22.60
N GLY A 35 7.76 2.76 21.38
CA GLY A 35 9.11 2.25 21.16
C GLY A 35 9.27 0.79 21.59
N GLY A 36 8.28 -0.06 21.32
CA GLY A 36 8.38 -1.49 21.64
C GLY A 36 9.36 -2.24 20.73
N ASP A 37 9.90 -3.34 21.23
CA ASP A 37 10.76 -4.27 20.49
C ASP A 37 9.92 -4.99 19.42
N TYR A 38 9.90 -4.46 18.21
CA TYR A 38 9.19 -5.04 17.07
C TYR A 38 10.17 -5.40 15.96
N GLN A 39 9.89 -6.52 15.29
CA GLN A 39 10.54 -6.85 14.02
C GLN A 39 9.85 -6.08 12.91
N TRP A 40 10.63 -5.34 12.11
CA TRP A 40 10.12 -4.57 10.99
C TRP A 40 10.29 -5.35 9.71
N TYR A 41 9.40 -5.12 8.74
CA TYR A 41 9.49 -5.73 7.42
C TYR A 41 9.29 -4.69 6.33
N VAL A 42 10.05 -4.85 5.24
CA VAL A 42 9.84 -4.11 4.00
C VAL A 42 9.65 -5.10 2.86
N GLN A 43 8.79 -4.74 1.92
CA GLN A 43 8.54 -5.56 0.74
C GLN A 43 8.95 -4.81 -0.53
N ASP A 44 9.75 -5.47 -1.36
CA ASP A 44 10.04 -5.04 -2.72
C ASP A 44 8.77 -5.17 -3.57
N VAL A 45 8.30 -4.05 -4.12
CA VAL A 45 6.98 -3.97 -4.78
C VAL A 45 6.97 -4.71 -6.13
N GLU A 46 8.12 -4.89 -6.76
CA GLU A 46 8.24 -5.53 -8.06
C GLU A 46 8.33 -7.06 -7.92
N THR A 47 9.13 -7.53 -6.97
CA THR A 47 9.46 -8.94 -6.79
C THR A 47 8.62 -9.64 -5.71
N ASN A 48 7.97 -8.88 -4.83
CA ASN A 48 7.34 -9.33 -3.59
C ASN A 48 8.29 -9.92 -2.54
N GLU A 49 9.60 -9.81 -2.73
CA GLU A 49 10.59 -10.22 -1.72
C GLU A 49 10.41 -9.40 -0.44
N ILE A 50 10.47 -10.08 0.70
CA ILE A 50 10.32 -9.48 2.03
C ILE A 50 11.66 -9.53 2.74
N PHE A 51 11.99 -8.41 3.36
CA PHE A 51 13.19 -8.26 4.15
C PHE A 51 12.80 -7.92 5.59
N SER A 52 13.43 -8.58 6.56
CA SER A 52 13.37 -8.16 7.94
C SER A 52 14.31 -6.98 8.14
N VAL A 53 13.86 -5.96 8.85
CA VAL A 53 14.63 -4.77 9.19
C VAL A 53 14.83 -4.74 10.71
N ASP A 54 16.09 -4.70 11.11
CA ASP A 54 16.49 -4.30 12.46
C ASP A 54 16.67 -2.78 12.47
N LEU A 55 15.93 -2.09 13.35
CA LEU A 55 16.01 -0.62 13.44
C LEU A 55 17.12 -0.15 14.40
N GLU A 56 17.73 -1.05 15.17
CA GLU A 56 18.82 -0.72 16.08
C GLU A 56 20.20 -0.86 15.42
N GLU A 57 20.27 -1.49 14.25
CA GLU A 57 21.47 -1.70 13.45
C GLU A 57 21.48 -0.77 12.22
N GLU A 58 22.61 -0.10 11.95
CA GLU A 58 22.76 0.80 10.80
C GLU A 58 23.55 0.19 9.63
N ASP A 59 24.10 -1.03 9.80
CA ASP A 59 24.98 -1.69 8.84
C ASP A 59 24.22 -2.60 7.84
N GLU A 60 24.92 -3.21 6.87
CA GLU A 60 24.32 -4.05 5.82
C GLU A 60 23.51 -5.23 6.38
N ASP A 61 23.83 -5.69 7.59
CA ASP A 61 23.15 -6.79 8.27
C ASP A 61 21.82 -6.36 8.90
N ALA A 62 21.51 -5.06 8.93
CA ALA A 62 20.24 -4.53 9.41
C ALA A 62 19.05 -4.95 8.52
N VAL A 63 19.30 -5.39 7.28
CA VAL A 63 18.26 -5.78 6.33
C VAL A 63 18.56 -7.16 5.77
N LEU A 64 17.80 -8.17 6.20
CA LEU A 64 18.01 -9.55 5.79
C LEU A 64 16.83 -10.10 4.98
N PRO A 65 17.07 -10.80 3.86
CA PRO A 65 16.02 -11.44 3.10
C PRO A 65 15.42 -12.57 3.94
N VAL A 66 14.09 -12.65 3.98
CA VAL A 66 13.43 -13.72 4.71
C VAL A 66 13.21 -14.93 3.80
N GLU A 67 14.01 -15.98 3.97
CA GLU A 67 13.94 -17.18 3.11
C GLU A 67 12.73 -18.09 3.38
N LYS A 68 12.07 -18.00 4.55
CA LYS A 68 10.88 -18.78 4.91
C LYS A 68 9.99 -18.04 5.93
N TYR A 69 8.83 -17.56 5.49
CA TYR A 69 7.67 -17.38 6.37
C TYR A 69 6.48 -18.18 5.84
N GLU A 70 5.93 -19.03 6.71
CA GLU A 70 4.59 -19.60 6.56
C GLU A 70 3.60 -18.44 6.44
N GLU A 71 2.79 -18.44 5.38
CA GLU A 71 1.45 -17.84 5.11
C GLU A 71 1.01 -16.48 5.72
N PHE A 72 1.76 -15.82 6.59
CA PHE A 72 1.32 -14.69 7.42
C PHE A 72 1.73 -13.30 6.91
N ILE A 73 2.53 -13.18 5.84
CA ILE A 73 2.94 -11.87 5.25
C ILE A 73 2.48 -11.75 3.77
N VAL A 74 1.84 -12.78 3.20
CA VAL A 74 1.75 -12.93 1.73
C VAL A 74 0.53 -12.25 1.10
N ASN A 75 -0.41 -11.68 1.86
CA ASN A 75 -1.75 -11.37 1.32
C ASN A 75 -2.15 -9.89 1.27
N ALA A 76 -1.22 -8.93 1.36
CA ALA A 76 -1.58 -7.55 1.04
C ALA A 76 -1.84 -7.45 -0.48
N PRO A 77 -3.11 -7.28 -0.94
CA PRO A 77 -3.45 -7.35 -2.34
C PRO A 77 -2.67 -6.31 -3.13
N LEU A 78 -1.95 -6.76 -4.17
CA LEU A 78 -1.33 -5.85 -5.13
C LEU A 78 -2.43 -5.32 -6.05
N TYR A 79 -2.69 -4.03 -5.91
CA TYR A 79 -3.58 -3.31 -6.80
C TYR A 79 -2.85 -2.98 -8.09
N LYS A 80 -3.44 -3.34 -9.22
CA LYS A 80 -2.87 -3.10 -10.55
C LYS A 80 -3.83 -2.29 -11.41
N ASP A 81 -3.26 -1.37 -12.16
CA ASP A 81 -3.98 -0.56 -13.14
C ASP A 81 -4.40 -1.39 -14.36
N CYS A 82 -5.14 -0.79 -15.29
CA CYS A 82 -5.59 -1.42 -16.53
C CYS A 82 -4.45 -1.96 -17.43
N ASN A 83 -3.20 -1.53 -17.22
CA ASN A 83 -2.02 -1.97 -17.96
C ASN A 83 -1.16 -2.97 -17.17
N GLY A 84 -1.58 -3.35 -15.95
CA GLY A 84 -0.84 -4.25 -15.07
C GLY A 84 0.25 -3.56 -14.24
N ASN A 85 0.33 -2.23 -14.26
CA ASN A 85 1.26 -1.47 -13.42
C ASN A 85 0.77 -1.51 -11.96
N VAL A 86 1.69 -1.66 -11.01
CA VAL A 86 1.34 -1.64 -9.59
C VAL A 86 0.97 -0.22 -9.17
N LEU A 87 -0.18 -0.08 -8.53
CA LEU A 87 -0.67 1.17 -7.96
C LEU A 87 -0.22 1.31 -6.50
N GLY A 88 0.29 2.49 -6.16
CA GLY A 88 0.67 2.87 -4.80
C GLY A 88 -0.12 4.08 -4.30
N ILE A 89 -0.16 4.25 -2.98
CA ILE A 89 -0.67 5.49 -2.37
C ILE A 89 0.26 6.64 -2.78
N GLY A 90 -0.34 7.75 -3.21
CA GLY A 90 0.36 8.93 -3.70
C GLY A 90 0.59 8.97 -5.22
N ASP A 91 0.30 7.88 -5.94
CA ASP A 91 0.36 7.89 -7.41
C ASP A 91 -0.78 8.71 -8.01
N ASN A 92 -0.50 9.38 -9.14
CA ASN A 92 -1.53 10.03 -9.95
C ASN A 92 -2.12 9.03 -10.93
N VAL A 93 -3.45 9.03 -11.04
CA VAL A 93 -4.18 8.10 -11.91
C VAL A 93 -5.24 8.84 -12.71
N GLN A 94 -5.43 8.41 -13.95
CA GLN A 94 -6.59 8.76 -14.73
C GLN A 94 -7.73 7.83 -14.33
N VAL A 95 -8.80 8.42 -13.80
CA VAL A 95 -10.10 7.80 -13.60
C VAL A 95 -10.87 7.92 -14.93
N PRO A 96 -11.41 6.82 -15.48
CA PRO A 96 -12.16 6.85 -16.73
C PRO A 96 -13.54 7.49 -16.55
N GLU A 97 -14.33 7.58 -17.62
CA GLU A 97 -15.74 7.96 -17.54
C GLU A 97 -16.53 7.02 -16.60
N PRO A 98 -17.55 7.55 -15.89
CA PRO A 98 -18.34 6.76 -14.96
C PRO A 98 -19.20 5.71 -15.66
N ASN A 99 -19.41 4.58 -14.99
CA ASN A 99 -20.39 3.56 -15.30
C ASN A 99 -21.65 3.74 -14.43
N GLU A 100 -22.61 2.81 -14.54
CA GLU A 100 -23.89 2.88 -13.83
C GLU A 100 -23.78 2.84 -12.29
N THR A 101 -22.62 2.45 -11.76
CA THR A 101 -22.38 2.32 -10.31
C THR A 101 -21.50 3.41 -9.72
N ASP A 102 -20.89 4.25 -10.55
CA ASP A 102 -19.97 5.29 -10.10
C ASP A 102 -20.69 6.52 -9.54
N LEU A 103 -20.01 7.20 -8.60
CA LEU A 103 -20.52 8.42 -7.95
C LEU A 103 -19.92 9.71 -8.53
N HIS A 104 -18.93 9.61 -9.42
CA HIS A 104 -18.36 10.76 -10.13
C HIS A 104 -19.08 10.98 -11.46
N GLN A 105 -18.96 12.18 -12.03
CA GLN A 105 -19.76 12.60 -13.19
C GLN A 105 -19.01 12.60 -14.52
N ASN A 106 -17.68 12.73 -14.49
CA ASN A 106 -16.83 12.76 -15.68
C ASN A 106 -15.54 11.98 -15.40
N GLU A 107 -14.77 11.71 -16.44
CA GLU A 107 -13.37 11.31 -16.29
C GLU A 107 -12.53 12.43 -15.64
N PHE A 108 -11.52 12.06 -14.84
CA PHE A 108 -10.62 13.02 -14.20
C PHE A 108 -9.27 12.41 -13.85
N VAL A 109 -8.26 13.27 -13.64
CA VAL A 109 -6.99 12.87 -13.03
C VAL A 109 -7.08 13.16 -11.54
N GLY A 110 -6.84 12.15 -10.72
CA GLY A 110 -6.77 12.28 -9.27
C GLY A 110 -5.54 11.59 -8.71
N TYR A 111 -5.38 11.64 -7.39
CA TYR A 111 -4.30 10.93 -6.71
C TYR A 111 -4.86 9.87 -5.76
N ILE A 112 -4.14 8.75 -5.65
CA ILE A 112 -4.54 7.65 -4.76
C ILE A 112 -4.26 8.04 -3.31
N SER A 113 -5.32 8.17 -2.52
CA SER A 113 -5.24 8.49 -1.09
C SER A 113 -5.24 7.25 -0.20
N ASN A 114 -5.83 6.15 -0.66
CA ASN A 114 -5.89 4.88 0.07
C ASN A 114 -6.11 3.69 -0.89
N LEU A 115 -5.69 2.50 -0.47
CA LEU A 115 -5.86 1.23 -1.18
C LEU A 115 -6.39 0.19 -0.19
N SER A 116 -7.65 -0.22 -0.31
CA SER A 116 -8.27 -1.14 0.65
C SER A 116 -9.50 -1.83 0.09
N ASN A 117 -9.80 -3.04 0.58
CA ASN A 117 -11.04 -3.78 0.28
C ASN A 117 -11.33 -3.97 -1.23
N GLY A 118 -10.30 -4.10 -2.07
CA GLY A 118 -10.51 -4.25 -3.51
C GLY A 118 -10.59 -2.93 -4.29
N PHE A 119 -10.55 -1.78 -3.62
CA PHE A 119 -10.74 -0.46 -4.24
C PHE A 119 -9.55 0.47 -4.02
N ALA A 120 -9.34 1.37 -4.99
CA ALA A 120 -8.50 2.54 -4.84
C ALA A 120 -9.37 3.77 -4.54
N CYS A 121 -9.09 4.45 -3.43
CA CYS A 121 -9.74 5.70 -3.07
C CYS A 121 -8.97 6.86 -3.71
N VAL A 122 -9.51 7.42 -4.78
CA VAL A 122 -8.92 8.50 -5.56
C VAL A 122 -9.53 9.83 -5.11
N ARG A 123 -8.69 10.80 -4.76
CA ARG A 123 -9.13 12.17 -4.48
C ARG A 123 -8.88 13.05 -5.71
N ASP A 124 -9.89 13.82 -6.09
CA ASP A 124 -9.85 14.75 -7.22
C ASP A 124 -9.26 16.12 -6.83
N CYS A 125 -9.40 17.13 -7.71
CA CYS A 125 -8.91 18.48 -7.46
C CYS A 125 -9.80 19.33 -6.54
N ASP A 126 -11.05 18.90 -6.31
CA ASP A 126 -12.02 19.57 -5.45
C ASP A 126 -12.05 18.95 -4.03
N ASP A 127 -11.08 18.06 -3.75
CA ASP A 127 -10.94 17.29 -2.52
C ASP A 127 -12.10 16.29 -2.25
N ASP A 128 -12.82 15.89 -3.30
CA ASP A 128 -13.80 14.81 -3.25
C ASP A 128 -13.12 13.44 -3.43
N PHE A 129 -13.67 12.41 -2.79
CA PHE A 129 -13.07 11.07 -2.71
C PHE A 129 -13.99 10.02 -3.35
N PHE A 130 -13.41 9.22 -4.26
CA PHE A 130 -14.14 8.20 -5.00
C PHE A 130 -13.42 6.85 -4.90
N ASN A 131 -14.18 5.80 -4.57
CA ASN A 131 -13.67 4.43 -4.61
C ASN A 131 -13.84 3.89 -6.03
N ILE A 132 -12.73 3.54 -6.67
CA ILE A 132 -12.68 3.07 -8.05
C ILE A 132 -11.98 1.71 -8.08
N GLU A 133 -12.47 0.80 -8.92
CA GLU A 133 -11.79 -0.47 -9.15
C GLU A 133 -10.39 -0.22 -9.77
N PRO A 134 -9.31 -0.74 -9.16
CA PRO A 134 -7.92 -0.54 -9.60
C PRO A 134 -7.71 -0.82 -11.10
N GLU A 135 -8.30 -1.90 -11.61
CA GLU A 135 -8.17 -2.34 -13.00
C GLU A 135 -8.78 -1.38 -14.02
N ARG A 136 -9.56 -0.39 -13.57
CA ARG A 136 -10.12 0.68 -14.41
C ARG A 136 -9.24 1.92 -14.43
N LEU A 137 -8.35 2.06 -13.45
CA LEU A 137 -7.43 3.19 -13.36
C LEU A 137 -6.30 3.04 -14.37
N LYS A 138 -5.71 4.16 -14.73
CA LYS A 138 -4.48 4.21 -15.52
C LYS A 138 -3.47 5.08 -14.81
N LEU A 139 -2.31 4.51 -14.48
CA LEU A 139 -1.19 5.26 -13.91
C LEU A 139 -0.71 6.35 -14.89
N VAL A 140 -0.45 7.56 -14.38
CA VAL A 140 -0.05 8.76 -15.16
C VAL A 140 1.41 9.12 -14.92
#